data_AF-R0M2J6-F1
#
_entry.id   AF-R0M2J6-F1
#
_cell.length_a   1.000
_cell.length_b   1.000
_cell.length_c   1.000
_cell.angle_alpha   90.00
_cell.angle_beta   90.00
_cell.angle_gamma   90.00
#
_symmetry.space_group_name_H-M   'P 1'
#
loop_
_entity.id
_entity.type
_entity.pdbx_description
1 polymer ?
#
loop_
_entity_poly.entity_id
_entity_poly.type
_entity_poly.pdbx_seq_one_letter_code
_entity_poly.pdbx_strand_id
1 'polypeptide(L)'
;MNLDPNLMLFTYYKNFFPVKEISEWLELDEFREISFCSSEGKYMRYLTFADFEEFHEKLTTLVPAKIDIGAIYDVIPAKDIQKKAVKRELVFDIDLTDYERVCCKDKSVCDKCVVLIKVAVEILDYALRKELGFTNLGFVFSGRRGLHCWVNDKETKEFTEVERQEIISYFNTCCDKRIFSPEYTEIMFKYSDYMKNQNFIDISEPFTEEDLYKKMFIRLDKDVTTSHAHLIKMPFCIHPIPVNFRFLSVPTSNDFTLEMCR
;
A
#
# COMPACT_ATOMS: atom_id res chain seq x y z
N MET A 1 -15.68 25.30 -13.30
CA MET A 1 -14.36 25.98 -13.30
C MET A 1 -13.33 24.93 -12.94
N ASN A 2 -12.37 24.65 -13.82
CA ASN A 2 -11.26 23.76 -13.48
C ASN A 2 -10.32 24.54 -12.55
N LEU A 3 -10.37 24.26 -11.26
CA LEU A 3 -9.41 24.79 -10.28
C LEU A 3 -8.00 24.35 -10.68
N ASP A 4 -7.01 25.22 -10.45
CA ASP A 4 -5.59 24.89 -10.65
C ASP A 4 -5.22 23.66 -9.78
N PRO A 5 -4.70 22.57 -10.38
CA PRO A 5 -4.25 21.39 -9.66
C PRO A 5 -3.32 21.67 -8.48
N ASN A 6 -2.42 22.64 -8.60
CA ASN A 6 -1.49 23.02 -7.55
C ASN A 6 -2.20 23.79 -6.42
N LEU A 7 -3.12 24.70 -6.75
CA LEU A 7 -3.92 25.40 -5.74
C LEU A 7 -4.80 24.44 -4.92
N MET A 8 -5.38 23.43 -5.56
CA MET A 8 -6.13 22.38 -4.86
C MET A 8 -5.23 21.58 -3.93
N LEU A 9 -4.05 21.19 -4.39
CA LEU A 9 -3.11 20.40 -3.60
C LEU A 9 -2.54 21.19 -2.41
N PHE A 10 -2.23 22.47 -2.62
CA PHE A 10 -1.89 23.41 -1.56
C PHE A 10 -3.01 23.51 -0.52
N THR A 11 -4.25 23.70 -0.97
CA THR A 11 -5.42 23.81 -0.09
C THR A 11 -5.63 22.52 0.70
N TYR A 12 -5.39 21.37 0.07
CA TYR A 12 -5.44 20.06 0.72
C TYR A 12 -4.38 19.94 1.83
N TYR A 13 -3.11 20.17 1.51
CA TYR A 13 -2.03 20.11 2.51
C TYR A 13 -2.23 21.08 3.66
N LYS A 14 -2.71 22.30 3.37
CA LYS A 14 -2.91 23.34 4.37
C LYS A 14 -4.05 23.04 5.36
N ASN A 15 -5.13 22.40 4.90
CA ASN A 15 -6.39 22.36 5.66
C ASN A 15 -6.90 20.95 5.98
N PHE A 16 -6.43 19.91 5.28
CA PHE A 16 -7.06 18.58 5.32
C PHE A 16 -6.08 17.43 5.49
N PHE A 17 -4.82 17.56 5.05
CA PHE A 17 -3.84 16.50 5.26
C PHE A 17 -3.59 16.34 6.78
N PRO A 18 -3.71 15.11 7.33
CA PRO A 18 -3.62 14.88 8.78
C PRO A 18 -2.15 14.84 9.21
N VAL A 19 -1.47 15.99 9.13
CA VAL A 19 -0.01 16.10 9.35
C VAL A 19 0.35 15.53 10.72
N LYS A 20 -0.35 15.94 11.78
CA LYS A 20 -0.02 15.53 13.15
C LYS A 20 -0.16 14.02 13.34
N GLU A 21 -1.28 13.46 12.94
CA GLU A 21 -1.57 12.03 13.08
C GLU A 21 -0.60 11.17 12.27
N ILE A 22 -0.25 11.61 11.05
CA ILE A 22 0.74 10.91 10.21
C ILE A 22 2.14 11.04 10.79
N SER A 23 2.51 12.22 11.29
CA SER A 23 3.81 12.43 11.93
C SER A 23 3.99 11.53 13.16
N GLU A 24 2.96 11.41 13.98
CA GLU A 24 2.96 10.53 15.16
C GLU A 24 2.99 9.04 14.75
N TRP A 25 2.16 8.63 13.80
CA TRP A 25 2.04 7.22 13.40
C TRP A 25 3.28 6.68 12.67
N LEU A 26 3.93 7.51 11.85
CA LEU A 26 5.13 7.15 11.07
C LEU A 26 6.44 7.48 11.78
N GLU A 27 6.39 7.95 13.04
CA GLU A 27 7.57 8.36 13.82
C GLU A 27 8.45 9.33 13.02
N LEU A 28 7.85 10.41 12.49
CA LEU A 28 8.63 11.42 11.77
C LEU A 28 9.60 12.12 12.71
N ASP A 29 10.88 12.11 12.33
CA ASP A 29 11.98 12.77 13.01
C ASP A 29 13.10 13.14 12.01
N GLU A 30 14.19 13.68 12.53
CA GLU A 30 15.36 14.07 11.75
C GLU A 30 16.12 12.90 11.10
N PHE A 31 15.78 11.65 11.42
CA PHE A 31 16.40 10.43 10.92
C PHE A 31 15.52 9.67 9.92
N ARG A 32 14.22 9.98 9.83
CA ARG A 32 13.26 9.40 8.88
C ARG A 32 13.41 10.03 7.50
N GLU A 33 13.72 9.21 6.48
CA GLU A 33 13.70 9.67 5.10
C GLU A 33 12.27 9.88 4.58
N ILE A 34 12.04 11.06 4.02
CA ILE A 34 10.90 11.42 3.19
C ILE A 34 11.40 11.81 1.80
N SER A 35 10.60 11.52 0.79
CA SER A 35 10.82 12.01 -0.56
C SER A 35 9.61 12.77 -1.09
N PHE A 36 9.88 13.90 -1.73
CA PHE A 36 8.89 14.68 -2.45
C PHE A 36 9.11 14.56 -3.96
N CYS A 37 8.04 14.30 -4.69
CA CYS A 37 8.01 14.36 -6.15
C CYS A 37 7.21 15.59 -6.60
N SER A 38 7.82 16.45 -7.40
CA SER A 38 7.11 17.58 -8.03
C SER A 38 6.13 17.10 -9.12
N SER A 39 5.23 17.99 -9.57
CA SER A 39 4.32 17.71 -10.69
C SER A 39 5.05 17.41 -12.00
N GLU A 40 6.28 17.88 -12.15
CA GLU A 40 7.17 17.61 -13.28
C GLU A 40 7.86 16.23 -13.19
N GLY A 41 7.65 15.49 -12.10
CA GLY A 41 8.24 14.17 -11.89
C GLY A 41 9.66 14.20 -11.30
N LYS A 42 10.18 15.39 -10.94
CA LYS A 42 11.48 15.51 -10.26
C LYS A 42 11.35 15.12 -8.80
N TYR A 43 12.17 14.16 -8.37
CA TYR A 43 12.25 13.68 -6.99
C TYR A 43 13.31 14.44 -6.18
N MET A 44 12.96 14.77 -4.95
CA MET A 44 13.86 15.21 -3.89
C MET A 44 13.87 14.14 -2.82
N ARG A 45 15.02 13.52 -2.58
CA ARG A 45 15.21 12.44 -1.60
C ARG A 45 15.95 12.93 -0.38
N TYR A 46 15.94 12.11 0.68
CA TYR A 46 16.62 12.39 1.94
C TYR A 46 16.13 13.68 2.62
N LEU A 47 14.85 14.01 2.45
CA LEU A 47 14.23 15.07 3.25
C LEU A 47 13.93 14.49 4.64
N THR A 48 14.21 15.26 5.67
CA THR A 48 13.85 14.94 7.05
C THR A 48 13.19 16.16 7.69
N PHE A 49 12.46 15.95 8.77
CA PHE A 49 11.71 16.99 9.46
C PHE A 49 11.81 16.74 10.96
N ALA A 50 12.20 17.76 11.73
CA ALA A 50 12.36 17.63 13.17
C ALA A 50 11.01 17.42 13.90
N ASP A 51 9.95 18.02 13.37
CA ASP A 51 8.60 17.97 13.92
C ASP A 51 7.52 18.08 12.83
N PHE A 52 6.24 18.01 13.26
CA PHE A 52 5.11 18.07 12.33
C PHE A 52 4.90 19.49 11.78
N GLU A 53 5.29 20.53 12.51
CA GLU A 53 5.22 21.92 12.07
C GLU A 53 6.15 22.17 10.87
N GLU A 54 7.41 21.74 10.94
CA GLU A 54 8.37 21.82 9.85
C GLU A 54 7.89 21.03 8.63
N PHE A 55 7.37 19.82 8.86
CA PHE A 55 6.80 19.00 7.78
C PHE A 55 5.63 19.73 7.09
N HIS A 56 4.69 20.30 7.85
CA HIS A 56 3.54 21.02 7.31
C HIS A 56 3.96 22.29 6.54
N GLU A 57 4.93 23.05 7.05
CA GLU A 57 5.48 24.21 6.35
C GLU A 57 6.06 23.79 4.99
N LYS A 58 6.78 22.66 4.94
CA LYS A 58 7.38 22.18 3.69
C LYS A 58 6.39 21.60 2.70
N LEU A 59 5.34 20.92 3.17
CA LEU A 59 4.23 20.50 2.33
C LEU A 59 3.54 21.69 1.65
N THR A 60 3.29 22.76 2.40
CA THR A 60 2.58 23.95 1.88
C THR A 60 3.48 24.87 1.05
N THR A 61 4.79 24.84 1.26
CA THR A 61 5.77 25.60 0.45
C THR A 61 6.06 24.92 -0.89
N LEU A 62 6.25 23.60 -0.89
CA LEU A 62 6.71 22.86 -2.07
C LEU A 62 5.58 22.18 -2.84
N VAL A 63 4.43 21.97 -2.20
CA VAL A 63 3.21 21.39 -2.78
C VAL A 63 3.52 20.12 -3.61
N PRO A 64 4.14 19.10 -3.00
CA PRO A 64 4.61 17.93 -3.73
C PRO A 64 3.44 17.13 -4.32
N ALA A 65 3.57 16.68 -5.57
CA ALA A 65 2.59 15.84 -6.24
C ALA A 65 2.57 14.39 -5.73
N LYS A 66 3.68 13.92 -5.15
CA LYS A 66 3.75 12.65 -4.41
C LYS A 66 4.66 12.80 -3.20
N ILE A 67 4.33 12.07 -2.14
CA ILE A 67 5.14 11.95 -0.95
C ILE A 67 5.37 10.46 -0.73
N ASP A 68 6.64 10.08 -0.67
CA ASP A 68 7.04 8.72 -0.38
C ASP A 68 7.86 8.71 0.92
N ILE A 69 7.77 7.61 1.66
CA ILE A 69 8.43 7.46 2.95
C ILE A 69 9.40 6.28 2.92
N GLY A 70 10.63 6.52 3.41
CA GLY A 70 11.75 5.58 3.47
C GLY A 70 11.97 5.02 4.87
N ALA A 71 13.17 4.59 5.24
CA ALA A 71 13.46 4.10 6.58
C ALA A 71 13.79 5.23 7.58
N ILE A 72 13.83 4.88 8.87
CA ILE A 72 14.55 5.62 9.91
C ILE A 72 16.00 5.10 9.91
N TYR A 73 16.96 6.02 9.82
CA TYR A 73 18.38 5.70 9.73
C TYR A 73 19.12 5.91 11.05
N ASP A 74 20.34 5.40 11.14
CA ASP A 74 21.27 5.62 12.26
C ASP A 74 21.92 7.02 12.26
N VAL A 75 21.83 7.72 11.13
CA VAL A 75 22.32 9.08 10.91
C VAL A 75 21.28 9.86 10.11
N ILE A 76 21.31 11.20 10.21
CA ILE A 76 20.48 12.06 9.37
C ILE A 76 20.79 11.73 7.89
N PRO A 77 19.81 11.21 7.12
CA PRO A 77 20.08 10.72 5.78
C PRO A 77 20.46 11.86 4.85
N ALA A 78 21.51 11.65 4.07
CA ALA A 78 21.85 12.51 2.93
C ALA A 78 22.40 11.66 1.78
N LYS A 79 22.55 12.25 0.59
CA LYS A 79 22.96 11.54 -0.63
C LYS A 79 24.31 10.85 -0.50
N ASP A 80 25.31 11.56 0.02
CA ASP A 80 26.70 11.12 0.04
C ASP A 80 27.15 10.65 1.44
N ILE A 81 26.17 10.33 2.31
CA ILE A 81 26.40 9.80 3.65
C ILE A 81 26.07 8.31 3.67
N GLN A 82 27.00 7.51 4.19
CA GLN A 82 26.75 6.12 4.51
C GLN A 82 25.77 6.04 5.68
N LYS A 83 24.67 5.35 5.46
CA LYS A 83 23.54 5.26 6.39
C LYS A 83 23.03 3.83 6.44
N LYS A 84 22.66 3.37 7.63
CA LYS A 84 22.07 2.06 7.87
C LYS A 84 20.62 2.25 8.32
N ALA A 85 19.69 1.59 7.65
CA ALA A 85 18.31 1.58 8.10
C ALA A 85 18.22 0.83 9.43
N VAL A 86 17.60 1.47 10.43
CA VAL A 86 17.42 0.94 11.78
C VAL A 86 15.99 0.46 11.97
N LYS A 87 15.02 1.24 11.47
CA LYS A 87 13.60 0.91 11.57
C LYS A 87 12.88 1.25 10.28
N ARG A 88 11.89 0.43 9.93
CA ARG A 88 10.89 0.75 8.92
C ARG A 88 9.67 -0.13 9.12
N GLU A 89 8.47 0.40 8.94
CA GLU A 89 7.25 -0.42 8.97
C GLU A 89 7.37 -1.63 8.03
N LEU A 90 6.76 -2.75 8.40
CA LEU A 90 6.60 -3.89 7.49
C LEU A 90 5.43 -3.55 6.56
N VAL A 91 5.72 -3.41 5.27
CA VAL A 91 4.74 -2.95 4.28
C VAL A 91 4.58 -3.97 3.17
N PHE A 92 3.34 -4.31 2.86
CA PHE A 92 2.99 -5.17 1.72
C PHE A 92 2.31 -4.32 0.66
N ASP A 93 2.72 -4.47 -0.61
CA ASP A 93 2.06 -3.84 -1.74
C ASP A 93 1.44 -4.90 -2.65
N ILE A 94 0.21 -4.63 -3.06
CA ILE A 94 -0.59 -5.45 -3.96
C ILE A 94 -1.08 -4.55 -5.08
N ASP A 95 -0.66 -4.84 -6.32
CA ASP A 95 -1.14 -4.13 -7.50
C ASP A 95 -2.03 -5.05 -8.34
N LEU A 96 -3.21 -4.55 -8.76
CA LEU A 96 -4.10 -5.29 -9.64
C LEU A 96 -3.47 -5.65 -11.01
N THR A 97 -2.37 -5.04 -11.44
CA THR A 97 -1.65 -5.54 -12.63
C THR A 97 -1.05 -6.91 -12.46
N ASP A 98 -0.78 -7.32 -11.23
CA ASP A 98 -0.22 -8.63 -11.00
C ASP A 98 -1.28 -9.70 -11.17
N TYR A 99 -2.56 -9.35 -11.29
CA TYR A 99 -3.67 -10.28 -11.48
C TYR A 99 -4.12 -10.37 -12.94
N GLU A 100 -4.47 -11.57 -13.36
CA GLU A 100 -5.19 -11.79 -14.61
C GLU A 100 -6.62 -11.27 -14.49
N ARG A 101 -6.96 -10.25 -15.29
CA ARG A 101 -8.28 -9.59 -15.25
C ARG A 101 -8.87 -9.54 -16.64
N VAL A 102 -10.11 -10.00 -16.78
CA VAL A 102 -10.85 -9.94 -18.07
C VAL A 102 -11.47 -8.55 -18.30
N CYS A 103 -11.84 -7.85 -17.23
CA CYS A 103 -12.64 -6.63 -17.30
C CYS A 103 -11.80 -5.37 -17.62
N CYS A 104 -10.49 -5.45 -17.40
CA CYS A 104 -9.58 -4.32 -17.43
C CYS A 104 -8.21 -4.79 -17.92
N LYS A 105 -7.58 -3.98 -18.76
CA LYS A 105 -6.18 -4.18 -19.18
C LYS A 105 -5.28 -3.13 -18.53
N ASP A 106 -4.01 -3.49 -18.39
CA ASP A 106 -2.94 -2.60 -17.91
C ASP A 106 -3.31 -1.87 -16.61
N LYS A 107 -3.24 -0.54 -16.63
CA LYS A 107 -3.44 0.33 -15.46
C LYS A 107 -4.89 0.74 -15.20
N SER A 108 -5.84 0.13 -15.90
CA SER A 108 -7.27 0.38 -15.71
C SER A 108 -7.81 -0.41 -14.52
N VAL A 109 -8.81 0.12 -13.83
CA VAL A 109 -9.49 -0.50 -12.68
C VAL A 109 -10.99 -0.24 -12.76
N CYS A 110 -11.81 -1.14 -12.25
CA CYS A 110 -13.26 -1.00 -12.14
C CYS A 110 -13.78 -1.73 -10.89
N ASP A 111 -15.05 -1.53 -10.55
CA ASP A 111 -15.68 -2.15 -9.38
C ASP A 111 -15.69 -3.68 -9.41
N LYS A 112 -15.51 -4.27 -10.59
CA LYS A 112 -15.45 -5.72 -10.70
C LYS A 112 -14.09 -6.28 -10.25
N CYS A 113 -12.98 -5.66 -10.65
CA CYS A 113 -11.65 -6.15 -10.29
C CYS A 113 -11.17 -5.67 -8.93
N VAL A 114 -11.77 -4.62 -8.37
CA VAL A 114 -11.46 -4.17 -7.00
C VAL A 114 -11.82 -5.22 -5.94
N VAL A 115 -12.68 -6.19 -6.27
CA VAL A 115 -12.98 -7.31 -5.38
C VAL A 115 -11.74 -8.15 -5.06
N LEU A 116 -10.76 -8.23 -5.97
CA LEU A 116 -9.48 -8.88 -5.68
C LEU A 116 -8.71 -8.18 -4.55
N ILE A 117 -8.83 -6.84 -4.44
CA ILE A 117 -8.26 -6.09 -3.32
C ILE A 117 -9.01 -6.42 -2.01
N LYS A 118 -10.33 -6.59 -2.04
CA LYS A 118 -11.11 -6.99 -0.85
C LYS A 118 -10.70 -8.35 -0.33
N VAL A 119 -10.57 -9.32 -1.24
CA VAL A 119 -10.07 -10.66 -0.92
C VAL A 119 -8.68 -10.57 -0.29
N ALA A 120 -7.80 -9.76 -0.89
CA ALA A 120 -6.45 -9.56 -0.38
C ALA A 120 -6.42 -8.93 1.03
N VAL A 121 -7.28 -7.96 1.32
CA VAL A 121 -7.44 -7.39 2.67
C VAL A 121 -7.84 -8.47 3.67
N GLU A 122 -8.87 -9.28 3.37
CA GLU A 122 -9.33 -10.34 4.30
C GLU A 122 -8.26 -11.41 4.54
N ILE A 123 -7.55 -11.85 3.48
CA ILE A 123 -6.46 -12.83 3.62
C ILE A 123 -5.30 -12.25 4.43
N LEU A 124 -4.83 -11.03 4.11
CA LEU A 124 -3.73 -10.41 4.85
C LEU A 124 -4.12 -10.12 6.30
N ASP A 125 -5.32 -9.61 6.58
CA ASP A 125 -5.76 -9.32 7.94
C ASP A 125 -5.80 -10.59 8.78
N TYR A 126 -6.37 -11.67 8.25
CA TYR A 126 -6.37 -12.97 8.92
C TYR A 126 -4.95 -13.47 9.14
N ALA A 127 -4.11 -13.54 8.10
CA ALA A 127 -2.79 -14.13 8.21
C ALA A 127 -1.87 -13.34 9.16
N LEU A 128 -1.83 -12.02 9.01
CA LEU A 128 -0.99 -11.17 9.83
C LEU A 128 -1.44 -11.15 11.29
N ARG A 129 -2.74 -11.16 11.58
CA ARG A 129 -3.25 -11.11 12.97
C ARG A 129 -3.35 -12.47 13.64
N LYS A 130 -3.86 -13.48 12.94
CA LYS A 130 -4.19 -14.80 13.51
C LYS A 130 -3.03 -15.77 13.44
N GLU A 131 -2.23 -15.72 12.38
CA GLU A 131 -1.14 -16.68 12.17
C GLU A 131 0.21 -16.10 12.59
N LEU A 132 0.45 -14.81 12.28
CA LEU A 132 1.71 -14.13 12.62
C LEU A 132 1.63 -13.29 13.91
N GLY A 133 0.42 -13.05 14.43
CA GLY A 133 0.21 -12.41 15.74
C GLY A 133 0.36 -10.89 15.77
N PHE A 134 0.41 -10.22 14.62
CA PHE A 134 0.54 -8.77 14.52
C PHE A 134 -0.75 -8.04 14.92
N THR A 135 -0.61 -6.83 15.48
CA THR A 135 -1.73 -6.11 16.12
C THR A 135 -2.04 -4.75 15.48
N ASN A 136 -1.02 -3.99 15.09
CA ASN A 136 -1.15 -2.65 14.56
C ASN A 136 -1.08 -2.63 13.03
N LEU A 137 -2.20 -2.96 12.38
CA LEU A 137 -2.31 -3.00 10.92
C LEU A 137 -3.09 -1.80 10.39
N GLY A 138 -2.65 -1.25 9.26
CA GLY A 138 -3.36 -0.23 8.48
C GLY A 138 -3.38 -0.57 7.00
N PHE A 139 -4.56 -0.72 6.42
CA PHE A 139 -4.74 -0.94 4.99
C PHE A 139 -5.02 0.37 4.29
N VAL A 140 -4.25 0.70 3.25
CA VAL A 140 -4.32 2.00 2.56
C VAL A 140 -4.45 1.75 1.07
N PHE A 141 -5.50 2.30 0.45
CA PHE A 141 -5.61 2.25 -1.00
C PHE A 141 -4.46 3.03 -1.65
N SER A 142 -3.80 2.50 -2.68
CA SER A 142 -2.63 3.15 -3.29
C SER A 142 -2.93 4.44 -4.07
N GLY A 143 -4.20 4.82 -4.14
CA GLY A 143 -4.72 5.97 -4.90
C GLY A 143 -4.93 5.66 -6.38
N ARG A 144 -4.94 4.39 -6.79
CA ARG A 144 -5.36 4.03 -8.14
C ARG A 144 -5.92 2.62 -8.25
N ARG A 145 -5.12 1.59 -7.97
CA ARG A 145 -5.44 0.22 -8.37
C ARG A 145 -4.80 -0.85 -7.50
N GLY A 146 -4.29 -0.45 -6.34
CA GLY A 146 -3.56 -1.33 -5.45
C GLY A 146 -3.83 -0.99 -4.01
N LEU A 147 -3.17 -1.70 -3.13
CA LEU A 147 -3.37 -1.65 -1.69
C LEU A 147 -2.00 -1.76 -1.02
N HIS A 148 -1.74 -0.87 -0.07
CA HIS A 148 -0.61 -0.98 0.84
C HIS A 148 -1.13 -1.46 2.19
N CYS A 149 -0.64 -2.59 2.70
CA CYS A 149 -0.86 -3.00 4.08
C CYS A 149 0.37 -2.64 4.90
N TRP A 150 0.17 -1.87 5.96
CA TRP A 150 1.20 -1.41 6.88
C TRP A 150 1.07 -2.14 8.20
N VAL A 151 2.15 -2.75 8.67
CA VAL A 151 2.26 -3.29 10.02
C VAL A 151 3.20 -2.38 10.80
N ASN A 152 2.65 -1.78 11.85
CA ASN A 152 3.28 -0.75 12.67
C ASN A 152 3.51 -1.24 14.11
N ASP A 153 3.68 -2.56 14.28
CA ASP A 153 4.09 -3.16 15.55
C ASP A 153 5.56 -2.85 15.82
N LYS A 154 5.90 -2.51 17.06
CA LYS A 154 7.24 -2.07 17.47
C LYS A 154 8.35 -3.03 17.01
N GLU A 155 8.13 -4.33 17.18
CA GLU A 155 9.10 -5.38 16.82
C GLU A 155 9.29 -5.53 15.31
N THR A 156 8.21 -5.43 14.54
CA THR A 156 8.26 -5.62 13.08
C THR A 156 9.10 -4.55 12.38
N LYS A 157 9.23 -3.38 13.01
CA LYS A 157 10.06 -2.28 12.48
C LYS A 157 11.53 -2.62 12.38
N GLU A 158 12.02 -3.46 13.28
CA GLU A 158 13.43 -3.83 13.42
C GLU A 158 13.76 -5.15 12.70
N PHE A 159 12.76 -5.81 12.07
CA PHE A 159 12.99 -7.02 11.29
C PHE A 159 14.00 -6.77 10.18
N THR A 160 15.01 -7.63 10.13
CA THR A 160 16.02 -7.71 9.10
C THR A 160 15.41 -8.04 7.74
N GLU A 161 16.14 -7.75 6.65
CA GLU A 161 15.68 -8.12 5.30
C GLU A 161 15.48 -9.64 5.15
N VAL A 162 16.24 -10.45 5.90
CA VAL A 162 16.07 -11.91 5.95
C VAL A 162 14.75 -12.28 6.60
N GLU A 163 14.43 -11.73 7.77
CA GLU A 163 13.14 -11.99 8.44
C GLU A 163 11.95 -11.55 7.57
N ARG A 164 12.05 -10.38 6.94
CA ARG A 164 11.02 -9.91 5.98
C ARG A 164 10.90 -10.83 4.77
N GLN A 165 12.01 -11.38 4.29
CA GLN A 165 12.01 -12.35 3.20
C GLN A 165 11.33 -13.66 3.61
N GLU A 166 11.51 -14.12 4.84
CA GLU A 166 10.82 -15.33 5.33
C GLU A 166 9.30 -15.13 5.39
N ILE A 167 8.82 -13.93 5.71
CA ILE A 167 7.39 -13.61 5.66
C ILE A 167 6.85 -13.68 4.22
N ILE A 168 7.61 -13.18 3.22
CA ILE A 168 7.24 -13.35 1.81
C ILE A 168 7.25 -14.83 1.42
N SER A 169 8.27 -15.58 1.85
CA SER A 169 8.38 -17.02 1.58
C SER A 169 7.23 -17.82 2.20
N TYR A 170 6.72 -17.41 3.36
CA TYR A 170 5.56 -18.00 4.01
C TYR A 170 4.34 -17.98 3.08
N PHE A 171 3.98 -16.82 2.54
CA PHE A 171 2.85 -16.69 1.61
C PHE A 171 3.08 -17.42 0.28
N ASN A 172 4.29 -17.34 -0.28
CA ASN A 172 4.61 -18.03 -1.54
C ASN A 172 4.53 -19.55 -1.40
N THR A 173 4.93 -20.09 -0.24
CA THR A 173 4.90 -21.53 0.04
C THR A 173 3.48 -22.11 -0.05
N CYS A 174 2.45 -21.36 0.36
CA CYS A 174 1.06 -21.77 0.21
C CYS A 174 0.72 -22.12 -1.25
N CYS A 175 1.16 -21.28 -2.18
CA CYS A 175 0.95 -21.49 -3.62
C CYS A 175 1.85 -22.60 -4.17
N ASP A 176 3.16 -22.52 -3.91
CA ASP A 176 4.15 -23.39 -4.55
C ASP A 176 4.00 -24.86 -4.14
N LYS A 177 3.66 -25.10 -2.87
CA LYS A 177 3.46 -26.46 -2.33
C LYS A 177 2.01 -26.92 -2.39
N ARG A 178 1.10 -26.09 -2.95
CA ARG A 178 -0.35 -26.35 -2.97
C ARG A 178 -0.90 -26.65 -1.57
N ILE A 179 -0.45 -25.88 -0.58
CA ILE A 179 -0.93 -25.97 0.80
C ILE A 179 -2.04 -24.93 0.94
N PHE A 180 -3.28 -25.41 0.86
CA PHE A 180 -4.46 -24.57 0.93
C PHE A 180 -4.98 -24.52 2.36
N SER A 181 -4.95 -23.32 2.97
CA SER A 181 -5.55 -23.06 4.28
C SER A 181 -7.07 -23.09 4.12
N PRO A 182 -7.80 -23.84 4.98
CA PRO A 182 -9.26 -23.81 4.99
C PRO A 182 -9.84 -22.39 5.12
N GLU A 183 -9.21 -21.54 5.93
CA GLU A 183 -9.67 -20.17 6.19
C GLU A 183 -9.47 -19.26 4.98
N TYR A 184 -8.33 -19.33 4.31
CA TYR A 184 -8.12 -18.58 3.06
C TYR A 184 -9.08 -19.05 1.97
N THR A 185 -9.29 -20.36 1.86
CA THR A 185 -10.23 -20.99 0.94
C THR A 185 -11.65 -20.49 1.20
N GLU A 186 -12.10 -20.47 2.46
CA GLU A 186 -13.42 -19.94 2.85
C GLU A 186 -13.59 -18.47 2.48
N ILE A 187 -12.57 -17.64 2.75
CA ILE A 187 -12.55 -16.22 2.34
C ILE A 187 -12.71 -16.12 0.81
N MET A 188 -11.95 -16.87 0.02
CA MET A 188 -12.06 -16.82 -1.44
C MET A 188 -13.40 -17.34 -1.95
N PHE A 189 -13.96 -18.39 -1.34
CA PHE A 189 -15.26 -18.95 -1.70
C PHE A 189 -16.40 -17.95 -1.54
N LYS A 190 -16.39 -17.13 -0.49
CA LYS A 190 -17.36 -16.03 -0.27
C LYS A 190 -17.49 -15.09 -1.47
N TYR A 191 -16.40 -14.89 -2.21
CA TYR A 191 -16.35 -14.01 -3.39
C TYR A 191 -16.48 -14.74 -4.72
N SER A 192 -16.48 -16.08 -4.71
CA SER A 192 -16.41 -16.91 -5.91
C SER A 192 -17.61 -16.71 -6.83
N ASP A 193 -18.83 -16.68 -6.31
CA ASP A 193 -20.05 -16.48 -7.11
C ASP A 193 -20.13 -15.09 -7.75
N TYR A 194 -19.64 -14.06 -7.05
CA TYR A 194 -19.51 -12.73 -7.65
C TYR A 194 -18.54 -12.76 -8.83
N MET A 195 -17.36 -13.36 -8.66
CA MET A 195 -16.36 -13.47 -9.73
C MET A 195 -16.90 -14.26 -10.92
N LYS A 196 -17.68 -15.32 -10.66
CA LYS A 196 -18.36 -16.09 -11.72
C LYS A 196 -19.27 -15.22 -12.55
N ASN A 197 -20.18 -14.50 -11.89
CA ASN A 197 -21.18 -13.67 -12.55
C ASN A 197 -20.58 -12.50 -13.35
N GLN A 198 -19.34 -12.11 -13.03
CA GLN A 198 -18.63 -11.05 -13.74
C GLN A 198 -17.71 -11.57 -14.87
N ASN A 199 -17.75 -12.88 -15.16
CA ASN A 199 -16.93 -13.59 -16.14
C ASN A 199 -15.41 -13.46 -15.90
N PHE A 200 -14.98 -13.16 -14.66
CA PHE A 200 -13.56 -12.99 -14.34
C PHE A 200 -12.74 -14.25 -14.51
N ILE A 201 -13.43 -15.37 -14.43
CA ILE A 201 -12.90 -16.71 -14.53
C ILE A 201 -13.71 -17.38 -15.65
N ASP A 202 -13.07 -18.24 -16.42
CA ASP A 202 -13.74 -19.12 -17.39
C ASP A 202 -14.14 -20.40 -16.65
N ILE A 203 -15.42 -20.76 -16.65
CA ILE A 203 -16.05 -21.60 -15.59
C ILE A 203 -16.97 -22.64 -16.20
N SER A 204 -16.39 -23.53 -17.01
CA SER A 204 -17.11 -24.71 -17.46
C SER A 204 -17.35 -25.75 -16.35
N GLU A 205 -16.71 -25.63 -15.17
CA GLU A 205 -16.74 -26.63 -14.09
C GLU A 205 -16.74 -26.02 -12.67
N PRO A 206 -17.20 -26.75 -11.62
CA PRO A 206 -17.08 -26.30 -10.23
C PRO A 206 -15.63 -26.00 -9.84
N PHE A 207 -15.41 -24.92 -9.09
CA PHE A 207 -14.06 -24.45 -8.72
C PHE A 207 -13.28 -25.50 -7.92
N THR A 208 -12.03 -25.73 -8.32
CA THR A 208 -11.04 -26.36 -7.44
C THR A 208 -10.43 -25.31 -6.50
N GLU A 209 -9.84 -25.75 -5.39
CA GLU A 209 -9.07 -24.85 -4.52
C GLU A 209 -7.90 -24.22 -5.29
N GLU A 210 -7.26 -24.97 -6.18
CA GLU A 210 -6.17 -24.48 -7.02
C GLU A 210 -6.62 -23.30 -7.92
N ASP A 211 -7.85 -23.33 -8.45
CA ASP A 211 -8.41 -22.23 -9.24
C ASP A 211 -8.63 -20.98 -8.41
N LEU A 212 -9.15 -21.12 -7.18
CA LEU A 212 -9.34 -20.00 -6.25
C LEU A 212 -8.00 -19.34 -5.95
N TYR A 213 -7.00 -20.13 -5.55
CA TYR A 213 -5.68 -19.60 -5.21
C TYR A 213 -5.02 -18.92 -6.41
N LYS A 214 -5.07 -19.57 -7.58
CA LYS A 214 -4.51 -19.00 -8.81
C LYS A 214 -5.14 -17.66 -9.16
N LYS A 215 -6.45 -17.49 -8.96
CA LYS A 215 -7.18 -16.29 -9.39
C LYS A 215 -7.27 -15.19 -8.33
N MET A 216 -7.29 -15.54 -7.04
CA MET A 216 -7.71 -14.63 -5.98
C MET A 216 -6.71 -14.51 -4.84
N PHE A 217 -5.75 -15.44 -4.70
CA PHE A 217 -4.74 -15.34 -3.65
C PHE A 217 -3.85 -14.10 -3.81
N ILE A 218 -3.28 -13.65 -2.70
CA ILE A 218 -2.46 -12.44 -2.66
C ILE A 218 -1.20 -12.58 -3.52
N ARG A 219 -0.87 -11.51 -4.23
CA ARG A 219 0.37 -11.36 -5.01
C ARG A 219 1.12 -10.16 -4.42
N LEU A 220 2.25 -10.42 -3.78
CA LEU A 220 2.98 -9.42 -2.99
C LEU A 220 4.20 -8.91 -3.76
N ASP A 221 4.39 -7.59 -3.80
CA ASP A 221 5.65 -7.01 -4.23
C ASP A 221 6.74 -7.31 -3.18
N LYS A 222 7.67 -8.18 -3.58
CA LYS A 222 8.78 -8.63 -2.74
C LYS A 222 9.69 -7.47 -2.34
N ASP A 223 10.01 -6.56 -3.25
CA ASP A 223 11.03 -5.53 -2.99
C ASP A 223 10.48 -4.45 -2.07
N VAL A 224 9.18 -4.15 -2.15
CA VAL A 224 8.50 -3.27 -1.19
C VAL A 224 8.58 -3.84 0.22
N THR A 225 8.35 -5.14 0.37
CA THR A 225 8.27 -5.80 1.67
C THR A 225 9.63 -6.06 2.30
N THR A 226 10.62 -6.46 1.49
CA THR A 226 11.90 -6.97 1.99
C THR A 226 12.98 -5.90 2.16
N SER A 227 13.16 -5.03 1.18
CA SER A 227 14.24 -4.05 1.20
C SER A 227 13.92 -2.95 2.19
N HIS A 228 14.88 -2.50 3.02
CA HIS A 228 14.67 -1.30 3.86
C HIS A 228 14.80 0.01 3.06
N ALA A 229 15.52 -0.01 1.95
CA ALA A 229 15.79 1.19 1.14
C ALA A 229 14.65 1.58 0.20
N HIS A 230 13.64 0.72 0.05
CA HIS A 230 12.46 1.00 -0.78
C HIS A 230 11.64 2.14 -0.16
N LEU A 231 11.17 3.07 -0.99
CA LEU A 231 10.25 4.12 -0.56
C LEU A 231 8.86 3.77 -1.04
N ILE A 232 7.87 3.94 -0.17
CA ILE A 232 6.48 3.65 -0.49
C ILE A 232 5.64 4.91 -0.30
N LYS A 233 4.58 5.06 -1.10
CA LYS A 233 3.71 6.24 -1.01
C LYS A 233 3.14 6.37 0.39
N MET A 234 3.26 7.57 0.96
CA MET A 234 2.70 7.93 2.25
C MET A 234 1.15 7.87 2.21
N PRO A 235 0.49 7.38 3.29
CA PRO A 235 -0.96 7.46 3.40
C PRO A 235 -1.48 8.90 3.28
N PHE A 236 -2.74 9.05 2.90
CA PHE A 236 -3.41 10.33 2.64
C PHE A 236 -2.83 11.18 1.52
N CYS A 237 -1.91 10.64 0.70
CA CYS A 237 -1.50 11.30 -0.54
C CYS A 237 -2.62 11.27 -1.58
N ILE A 238 -2.80 12.38 -2.30
CA ILE A 238 -3.67 12.47 -3.47
C ILE A 238 -2.93 11.92 -4.68
N HIS A 239 -3.52 10.99 -5.43
CA HIS A 239 -2.93 10.56 -6.68
C HIS A 239 -3.10 11.63 -7.78
N PRO A 240 -2.02 12.07 -8.44
CA PRO A 240 -2.11 12.97 -9.57
C PRO A 240 -2.60 12.19 -10.80
N ILE A 241 -3.89 12.19 -11.08
CA ILE A 241 -4.46 11.67 -12.34
C ILE A 241 -5.00 12.87 -13.12
N PRO A 242 -4.71 12.97 -14.43
CA PRO A 242 -5.30 13.99 -15.26
C PRO A 242 -6.78 13.63 -15.46
N VAL A 243 -7.64 14.52 -14.97
CA VAL A 243 -9.05 14.65 -15.35
C VAL A 243 -10.02 13.61 -14.71
N ASN A 244 -10.77 14.10 -13.72
CA ASN A 244 -12.05 13.60 -13.18
C ASN A 244 -12.09 12.54 -12.06
N PHE A 245 -11.00 11.86 -11.71
CA PHE A 245 -10.99 10.97 -10.52
C PHE A 245 -9.67 11.12 -9.76
N ARG A 246 -9.70 11.85 -8.64
CA ARG A 246 -8.57 11.95 -7.72
C ARG A 246 -8.83 10.98 -6.58
N PHE A 247 -8.04 9.92 -6.52
CA PHE A 247 -8.18 8.98 -5.42
C PHE A 247 -7.31 9.39 -4.24
N LEU A 248 -7.93 9.47 -3.07
CA LEU A 248 -7.22 9.66 -1.82
C LEU A 248 -6.71 8.30 -1.31
N SER A 249 -5.46 8.26 -0.86
CA SER A 249 -4.89 7.06 -0.26
C SER A 249 -5.41 6.91 1.18
N VAL A 250 -6.63 6.43 1.34
CA VAL A 250 -7.31 6.36 2.65
C VAL A 250 -7.18 4.99 3.32
N PRO A 251 -7.26 4.94 4.66
CA PRO A 251 -7.53 3.71 5.38
C PRO A 251 -8.76 2.99 4.83
N THR A 252 -8.67 1.68 4.61
CA THR A 252 -9.76 0.86 4.06
C THR A 252 -10.20 -0.19 5.05
N SER A 253 -11.51 -0.45 5.13
CA SER A 253 -12.11 -1.59 5.82
C SER A 253 -12.63 -2.63 4.80
N ASN A 254 -13.15 -3.76 5.28
CA ASN A 254 -13.67 -4.85 4.43
C ASN A 254 -14.77 -4.39 3.43
N ASP A 255 -15.47 -3.30 3.73
CA ASP A 255 -16.55 -2.76 2.89
C ASP A 255 -16.07 -1.78 1.80
N PHE A 256 -14.76 -1.74 1.53
CA PHE A 256 -14.13 -0.85 0.55
C PHE A 256 -14.88 -0.77 -0.79
N THR A 257 -15.07 0.44 -1.34
CA THR A 257 -15.52 0.63 -2.73
C THR A 257 -14.66 1.67 -3.42
N LEU A 258 -14.57 1.64 -4.77
CA LEU A 258 -13.84 2.69 -5.50
C LEU A 258 -14.48 4.07 -5.29
N GLU A 259 -15.78 4.12 -5.04
CA GLU A 259 -16.50 5.36 -4.72
C GLU A 259 -16.01 6.00 -3.42
N MET A 260 -15.70 5.21 -2.38
CA MET A 260 -15.15 5.72 -1.13
C MET A 260 -13.78 6.40 -1.28
N CYS A 261 -13.08 6.15 -2.38
CA CYS A 261 -11.82 6.80 -2.67
C CYS A 261 -11.94 7.99 -3.62
N ARG A 262 -13.11 8.25 -4.24
CA ARG A 262 -13.34 9.38 -5.17
C ARG A 262 -13.66 10.66 -4.41
#